data_AF-A0A9N7LPH3-F1
#
_entry.id   AF-A0A9N7LPH3-F1
#
_cell.length_a   1.000
_cell.length_b   1.000
_cell.length_c   1.000
_cell.angle_alpha   90.00
_cell.angle_beta   90.00
_cell.angle_gamma   90.00
#
_symmetry.space_group_name_H-M   'P 1'
#
loop_
_entity.id
_entity.type
_entity.pdbx_description
1 polymer ?
#
loop_
_entity_poly.entity_id
_entity_poly.type
_entity_poly.pdbx_seq_one_letter_code
_entity_poly.pdbx_strand_id
1 'polypeptide(L)' 'MRLIPLVTNGQPAAAMYMRAGETHVPFQLHVLDMVDGRVSHVTAFLDGSLFPKFGLPASI' A
#
# COMPACT_ATOMS: atom_id res chain seq x y z
N MET A 1 -1.53 -8.36 9.81
CA MET A 1 -1.39 -7.23 8.86
C MET A 1 0.07 -7.16 8.46
N ARG A 2 0.33 -6.95 7.17
CA ARG A 2 1.67 -6.76 6.62
C ARG A 2 1.67 -5.52 5.73
N LEU A 3 2.76 -4.77 5.76
CA LEU A 3 2.97 -3.58 4.93
C LEU A 3 4.20 -3.79 4.06
N ILE A 4 4.05 -3.58 2.76
CA ILE A 4 5.16 -3.57 1.80
C ILE A 4 5.36 -2.11 1.38
N PRO A 5 6.53 -1.49 1.66
CA PRO A 5 6.82 -0.15 1.18
C PRO A 5 7.04 -0.15 -0.34
N LEU A 6 6.61 0.92 -1.00
CA LEU A 6 6.85 1.16 -2.42
C LEU A 6 6.90 2.67 -2.72
N VAL A 7 7.20 3.00 -3.97
CA VAL A 7 7.12 4.37 -4.49
C VAL A 7 6.02 4.42 -5.55
N THR A 8 5.13 5.40 -5.45
CA THR A 8 4.06 5.65 -6.43
C THR A 8 4.16 7.09 -6.91
N ASN A 9 4.29 7.30 -8.23
CA ASN A 9 4.45 8.64 -8.81
C ASN A 9 5.51 9.51 -8.11
N GLY A 10 6.61 8.91 -7.65
CA GLY A 10 7.67 9.60 -6.91
C GLY A 10 7.41 9.85 -5.41
N GLN A 11 6.23 9.45 -4.90
CA GLN A 11 5.84 9.61 -3.49
C GLN A 11 6.01 8.31 -2.70
N PRO A 12 6.38 8.37 -1.41
CA PRO A 12 6.36 7.21 -0.54
C PRO A 12 4.96 6.61 -0.42
N ALA A 13 4.87 5.29 -0.47
CA ALA A 13 3.63 4.55 -0.35
C ALA A 13 3.83 3.22 0.37
N ALA A 14 2.72 2.63 0.83
CA ALA A 14 2.72 1.32 1.45
C ALA A 14 1.48 0.51 1.06
N ALA A 15 1.71 -0.72 0.59
CA ALA A 15 0.67 -1.68 0.30
C ALA A 15 0.37 -2.52 1.55
N MET A 16 -0.87 -2.43 2.03
CA MET A 16 -1.35 -3.14 3.20
C MET A 16 -2.05 -4.44 2.79
N TYR A 17 -1.58 -5.54 3.36
CA TYR A 17 -2.19 -6.84 3.27
C TYR A 17 -2.81 -7.25 4.62
N MET A 18 -4.07 -7.66 4.60
CA MET A 18 -4.80 -8.12 5.77
C MET A 18 -4.84 -9.64 5.82
N ARG A 19 -4.83 -10.19 7.02
CA ARG A 19 -4.86 -11.65 7.23
C ARG A 19 -6.20 -12.21 6.74
N ALA A 20 -6.14 -13.26 5.93
CA ALA A 20 -7.26 -14.07 5.49
C ALA A 20 -6.89 -15.55 5.66
N GLY A 21 -7.19 -16.11 6.83
CA GLY A 21 -6.70 -17.43 7.23
C GLY A 21 -5.17 -17.42 7.42
N GLU A 22 -4.49 -18.33 6.71
CA GLU A 22 -3.04 -18.51 6.77
C GLU A 22 -2.26 -17.55 5.86
N THR A 23 -2.94 -16.86 4.93
CA THR A 23 -2.31 -15.89 4.03
C THR A 23 -2.72 -14.47 4.37
N HIS A 24 -2.05 -13.49 3.75
CA HIS A 24 -2.47 -12.11 3.75
C HIS A 24 -2.83 -11.69 2.32
N VAL A 25 -3.96 -11.01 2.16
CA VAL A 25 -4.49 -10.57 0.86
C VAL A 25 -4.51 -9.04 0.76
N PRO A 26 -4.41 -8.47 -0.46
CA PRO A 26 -4.50 -7.03 -0.69
C PRO A 26 -5.69 -6.39 0.02
N PHE A 27 -5.47 -5.25 0.67
CA PHE A 27 -6.53 -4.52 1.35
C PHE A 27 -6.53 -3.02 1.04
N GLN A 28 -5.45 -2.30 1.34
CA GLN A 28 -5.36 -0.85 1.05
C GLN A 28 -3.98 -0.47 0.52
N LEU A 29 -3.94 0.47 -0.42
CA LEU A 29 -2.72 1.15 -0.83
C LEU A 29 -2.72 2.56 -0.24
N HIS A 30 -1.72 2.87 0.59
CA HIS A 30 -1.55 4.19 1.19
C HIS A 30 -0.50 4.97 0.41
N VAL A 31 -0.82 6.20 0.02
CA VAL A 31 0.11 7.17 -0.57
C VAL A 31 0.31 8.29 0.43
N LEU A 32 1.57 8.61 0.72
CA LEU A 32 1.95 9.59 1.73
C LEU A 32 2.36 10.89 1.05
N ASP A 33 1.64 11.96 1.35
CA ASP A 33 2.05 13.30 0.95
C ASP A 33 3.00 13.86 2.01
N MET A 34 4.22 14.19 1.59
CA MET A 34 5.30 14.61 2.48
C MET A 34 5.56 16.12 2.38
N VAL A 35 5.62 16.81 3.52
CA VAL A 35 5.99 18.23 3.61
C VAL A 35 7.04 18.38 4.72
N ASP A 36 8.17 19.03 4.43
CA ASP A 36 9.28 19.25 5.37
C ASP A 36 9.73 17.97 6.11
N GLY A 37 9.77 16.85 5.38
CA GLY A 37 10.18 15.54 5.93
C GLY A 37 9.13 14.87 6.83
N ARG A 38 7.89 15.37 6.86
CA ARG A 38 6.78 14.84 7.68
C ARG A 38 5.61 14.43 6.82
N VAL A 39 4.85 13.43 7.28
CA VAL A 39 3.58 13.04 6.65
C VAL A 39 2.56 14.16 6.91
N SER A 40 2.07 14.78 5.85
CA SER A 40 1.05 15.82 5.92
C SER A 40 -0.36 15.27 5.64
N HIS A 41 -0.46 14.27 4.77
CA HIS A 41 -1.70 13.62 4.38
C HIS A 41 -1.45 12.16 3.99
N VAL A 42 -2.48 11.33 4.14
CA VAL A 42 -2.48 9.94 3.69
C VAL A 42 -3.72 9.68 2.86
N THR A 43 -3.54 9.40 1.58
CA THR A 43 -4.62 8.91 0.72
C THR A 43 -4.62 7.38 0.74
N ALA A 44 -5.77 6.77 1.09
CA ALA A 44 -5.92 5.33 1.11
C ALA A 44 -6.86 4.86 -0.01
N PHE A 45 -6.35 4.02 -0.91
CA PHE A 45 -7.15 3.38 -1.96
C PHE A 45 -7.57 1.98 -1.51
N LEU A 46 -8.86 1.72 -1.42
CA LEU A 46 -9.46 0.43 -1.05
C LEU A 46 -9.77 -0.39 -2.30
N ASP A 47 -8.77 -0.53 -3.19
CA ASP A 47 -8.90 -1.23 -4.46
C ASP A 47 -7.73 -2.19 -4.67
N GLY A 48 -7.99 -3.49 -4.47
CA GLY A 48 -7.00 -4.55 -4.66
C GLY A 48 -6.51 -4.68 -6.10
N SER A 49 -7.25 -4.18 -7.09
CA SER A 49 -6.85 -4.21 -8.51
C SER A 49 -5.64 -3.32 -8.82
N LEU A 50 -5.27 -2.42 -7.89
CA LEU A 50 -4.09 -1.59 -8.01
C LEU A 50 -2.79 -2.37 -7.74
N PHE A 51 -2.85 -3.44 -6.94
CA PHE A 51 -1.65 -4.15 -6.49
C PHE A 51 -0.82 -4.74 -7.64
N PRO A 52 -1.42 -5.44 -8.62
CA PRO A 52 -0.68 -5.93 -9.78
C PRO A 52 -0.01 -4.83 -10.61
N LYS A 53 -0.55 -3.60 -10.62
CA LYS A 53 0.04 -2.46 -11.35
C LYS A 53 1.37 -2.01 -10.74
N PHE A 54 1.62 -2.35 -9.47
CA PHE A 54 2.89 -2.13 -8.77
C PHE A 54 3.74 -3.40 -8.67
N GLY A 55 3.41 -4.47 -9.42
CA GLY A 55 4.12 -5.75 -9.37
C GLY A 55 3.93 -6.52 -8.05
N LEU A 56 2.91 -6.16 -7.26
CA LEU A 56 2.67 -6.76 -5.96
C LEU A 56 1.88 -8.08 -6.10
N PRO A 57 2.17 -9.10 -5.28
CA PRO A 57 1.52 -10.40 -5.37
C PRO A 57 0.07 -10.38 -4.89
N ALA A 58 -0.73 -11.35 -5.34
CA ALA A 58 -2.12 -11.51 -4.91
C ALA A 58 -2.26 -12.01 -3.45
N SER A 59 -1.20 -12.56 -2.86
CA SER A 59 -1.15 -12.97 -1.45
C SER A 59 0.29 -13.11 -0.94
N ILE A 60 0.50 -12.93 0.37
CA ILE A 60 1.79 -13.10 1.09
C ILE A 60 1.64 -13.75 2.47
#